data_AF-A0A2M7VSS6-F1
#
_entry.id   AF-A0A2M7VSS6-F1
#
_cell.length_a   1.000
_cell.length_b   1.000
_cell.length_c   1.000
_cell.angle_alpha   90.00
_cell.angle_beta   90.00
_cell.angle_gamma   90.00
#
_symmetry.space_group_name_H-M   'P 1'
#
loop_
_entity.id
_entity.type
_entity.pdbx_description
1 polymer ?
#
loop_
_entity_poly.entity_id
_entity_poly.type
_entity_poly.pdbx_seq_one_letter_code
_entity_poly.pdbx_strand_id
1 'polypeptide(L)'
;MNSFKQEENTIESKPETGKVSKSLANIFSGSFLSKDVVIKSLPFIFFLTFMGILYIANGYYAERTVRDLYKVGNELKELRSEYITLKSDLNYKSKQSQVAQATEILGIKESTIPPTKIVVDERDMEKINQFN
;
A
#
# COMPACT_ATOMS: atom_id res chain seq x y z
N MET A 1 69.92 -49.33 -17.51
CA MET A 1 68.87 -49.31 -18.56
C MET A 1 67.68 -48.54 -18.00
N ASN A 2 67.38 -47.35 -18.55
CA ASN A 2 66.17 -46.49 -18.41
C ASN A 2 65.73 -46.14 -16.96
N SER A 3 65.92 -44.94 -16.41
CA SER A 3 65.29 -43.64 -16.75
C SER A 3 63.87 -43.78 -17.27
N PHE A 4 62.85 -43.52 -16.43
CA PHE A 4 61.73 -42.63 -16.76
C PHE A 4 61.06 -42.17 -15.46
N LYS A 5 61.15 -40.86 -15.29
CA LYS A 5 60.49 -40.02 -14.31
C LYS A 5 58.97 -40.25 -14.39
N GLN A 6 58.32 -40.57 -13.27
CA GLN A 6 56.87 -40.46 -13.16
C GLN A 6 56.53 -38.97 -13.27
N GLU A 7 55.99 -38.57 -14.42
CA GLU A 7 55.27 -37.30 -14.54
C GLU A 7 53.92 -37.47 -13.85
N GLU A 8 53.69 -36.63 -12.84
CA GLU A 8 52.39 -36.37 -12.24
C GLU A 8 51.36 -36.11 -13.34
N ASN A 9 50.40 -37.02 -13.46
CA ASN A 9 49.20 -36.77 -14.25
C ASN A 9 48.27 -35.93 -13.38
N THR A 10 48.54 -34.62 -13.33
CA THR A 10 47.60 -33.62 -12.81
C THR A 10 46.44 -33.57 -13.79
N ILE A 11 45.39 -34.36 -13.54
CA ILE A 11 44.13 -34.25 -14.28
C ILE A 11 43.51 -32.91 -13.86
N GLU A 12 43.83 -31.86 -14.61
CA GLU A 12 43.15 -30.57 -14.51
C GLU A 12 41.67 -30.76 -14.89
N SER A 13 40.80 -30.67 -13.88
CA SER A 13 39.35 -30.59 -14.06
C SER A 13 39.01 -29.28 -14.77
N LYS A 14 38.93 -29.31 -16.10
CA LYS A 14 38.47 -28.16 -16.90
C LYS A 14 37.02 -27.85 -16.54
N PRO A 15 36.69 -26.64 -16.06
CA PRO A 15 35.32 -26.32 -15.68
C PRO A 15 34.43 -26.30 -16.93
N GLU A 16 33.25 -26.93 -16.86
CA GLU A 16 32.22 -26.98 -17.92
C GLU A 16 31.52 -25.62 -18.16
N THR A 17 32.15 -24.51 -17.78
CA THR A 17 31.67 -23.13 -17.98
C THR A 17 31.73 -22.68 -19.45
N GLY A 18 32.31 -23.49 -20.32
CA GLY A 18 32.50 -23.19 -21.75
C GLY A 18 31.26 -23.30 -22.62
N LYS A 19 30.24 -24.10 -22.27
CA LYS A 19 29.09 -24.35 -23.18
C LYS A 19 28.09 -23.18 -23.19
N VAL A 20 27.76 -22.65 -22.01
CA VAL A 20 26.85 -21.51 -21.87
C VAL A 20 27.52 -20.22 -22.36
N SER A 21 28.79 -19.99 -21.98
CA SER A 21 29.56 -18.83 -22.45
C SER A 21 29.79 -18.85 -23.96
N LYS A 22 30.07 -20.01 -24.56
CA LYS A 22 30.20 -20.14 -26.03
C LYS A 22 28.86 -19.98 -26.74
N SER A 23 27.75 -20.38 -26.12
CA SER A 23 26.40 -20.13 -26.66
C SER A 23 26.05 -18.64 -26.64
N LEU A 24 26.33 -17.95 -25.54
CA LEU A 24 26.19 -16.49 -25.46
C LEU A 24 27.14 -15.80 -26.46
N ALA A 25 28.41 -16.21 -26.53
CA ALA A 25 29.38 -15.66 -27.47
C ALA A 25 28.97 -15.88 -28.93
N ASN A 26 28.32 -17.00 -29.27
CA ASN A 26 27.78 -17.26 -30.61
C ASN A 26 26.56 -16.39 -30.95
N ILE A 27 25.78 -15.98 -29.95
CA ILE A 27 24.68 -15.02 -30.11
C ILE A 27 25.25 -13.61 -30.31
N PHE A 28 26.26 -13.22 -29.52
CA PHE A 28 26.97 -11.94 -29.66
C PHE A 28 27.82 -11.85 -30.94
N SER A 29 28.37 -12.96 -31.44
CA SER A 29 29.18 -13.01 -32.67
C SER A 29 28.35 -13.00 -33.95
N GLY A 30 27.01 -12.91 -33.84
CA GLY A 30 26.13 -12.74 -35.00
C GLY A 30 25.83 -14.02 -35.78
N SER A 31 26.28 -15.19 -35.33
CA SER A 31 25.93 -16.48 -35.97
C SER A 31 24.41 -16.73 -35.96
N PHE A 32 23.71 -16.23 -34.94
CA PHE A 32 22.24 -16.22 -34.85
C PHE A 32 21.56 -15.35 -35.94
N LEU A 33 22.26 -14.38 -36.52
CA LEU A 33 21.77 -13.51 -37.60
C LEU A 33 21.90 -14.14 -38.99
N SER A 34 22.24 -15.43 -39.08
CA SER A 34 22.22 -16.17 -40.33
C SER A 34 20.81 -16.18 -40.93
N LYS A 35 20.70 -15.87 -42.23
CA LYS A 35 19.43 -15.57 -42.93
C LYS A 35 18.35 -16.63 -42.73
N ASP A 36 18.71 -17.92 -42.74
CA ASP A 36 17.76 -19.04 -42.60
C ASP A 36 17.19 -19.18 -41.18
N VAL A 37 17.98 -18.89 -40.15
CA VAL A 37 17.56 -18.95 -38.75
C VAL A 37 16.67 -17.75 -38.41
N VAL A 38 17.02 -16.58 -38.93
CA VAL A 38 16.25 -15.34 -38.71
C VAL A 38 14.88 -15.43 -39.36
N ILE A 39 14.77 -15.95 -40.59
CA ILE A 39 13.48 -16.11 -41.27
C ILE A 39 12.55 -17.05 -40.49
N LYS A 40 13.07 -18.16 -39.96
CA LYS A 40 12.30 -19.11 -39.15
C LYS A 40 11.88 -18.55 -37.79
N SER A 41 12.68 -17.64 -37.23
CA SER A 41 12.47 -17.06 -35.89
C SER A 41 11.78 -15.69 -35.93
N LEU A 42 11.52 -15.14 -37.12
CA LEU A 42 10.88 -13.85 -37.34
C LEU A 42 9.55 -13.67 -36.58
N PRO A 43 8.59 -14.64 -36.58
CA PRO A 43 7.36 -14.48 -35.79
C PRO A 43 7.61 -14.40 -34.28
N PHE A 44 8.64 -15.08 -33.78
CA PHE A 44 9.02 -15.04 -32.37
C PHE A 44 9.67 -13.69 -31.98
N ILE A 45 10.50 -13.14 -32.86
CA ILE A 45 11.10 -11.81 -32.65
C ILE A 45 10.00 -10.74 -32.63
N PHE A 46 9.03 -10.82 -33.56
CA PHE A 46 7.89 -9.92 -33.57
C PHE A 46 7.06 -10.02 -32.29
N PHE A 47 6.83 -11.23 -31.79
CA PHE A 47 6.16 -11.44 -30.50
C PHE A 47 6.91 -10.78 -29.34
N LEU A 48 8.24 -10.91 -29.28
CA LEU A 48 9.08 -10.26 -28.26
C LEU A 48 9.04 -8.73 -28.38
N THR A 49 9.12 -8.19 -29.59
CA THR A 49 9.00 -6.75 -29.82
C THR A 49 7.62 -6.24 -29.39
N PHE A 50 6.55 -6.94 -29.74
CA PHE A 50 5.19 -6.63 -29.32
C PHE A 50 5.05 -6.64 -27.79
N MET A 51 5.61 -7.65 -27.13
CA MET A 51 5.68 -7.71 -25.66
C MET A 51 6.48 -6.55 -25.07
N GLY A 52 7.58 -6.16 -25.70
CA GLY A 52 8.37 -4.99 -25.28
C GLY A 52 7.58 -3.70 -25.35
N ILE A 53 6.82 -3.50 -26.44
CA ILE A 53 5.95 -2.33 -26.60
C ILE A 53 4.84 -2.33 -25.54
N LEU A 54 4.17 -3.46 -25.32
CA LEU A 54 3.18 -3.63 -24.27
C LEU A 54 3.75 -3.33 -22.88
N TYR A 55 4.96 -3.78 -22.60
CA TYR A 55 5.63 -3.54 -21.32
C TYR A 55 5.93 -2.06 -21.11
N ILE A 56 6.48 -1.38 -22.11
CA ILE A 56 6.75 0.07 -22.05
C ILE A 56 5.43 0.84 -21.87
N ALA A 57 4.39 0.48 -22.62
CA ALA A 57 3.07 1.09 -22.50
C ALA A 57 2.47 0.90 -21.10
N ASN A 58 2.62 -0.30 -20.52
CA ASN A 58 2.18 -0.58 -19.16
C ASN A 58 2.96 0.24 -18.12
N GLY A 59 4.28 0.41 -18.32
CA GLY A 59 5.11 1.27 -17.49
C GLY A 59 4.62 2.72 -17.45
N TYR A 60 4.30 3.30 -18.62
CA TYR A 60 3.72 4.65 -18.69
C TYR A 60 2.34 4.74 -18.02
N TYR A 61 1.53 3.68 -18.09
CA TYR A 61 0.25 3.64 -17.40
C TYR A 61 0.44 3.62 -15.87
N ALA A 62 1.34 2.77 -15.38
CA ALA A 62 1.66 2.68 -13.96
C ALA A 62 2.19 4.01 -13.41
N GLU A 63 3.06 4.71 -14.16
CA GLU A 63 3.58 6.02 -13.76
C GLU A 63 2.45 7.06 -13.58
N ARG A 64 1.48 7.07 -14.50
CA ARG A 64 0.31 7.96 -14.41
C ARG A 64 -0.54 7.63 -13.17
N THR A 65 -0.85 6.35 -12.98
CA THR A 65 -1.63 5.89 -11.81
C THR A 65 -0.96 6.25 -10.49
N VAL A 66 0.36 6.08 -10.40
CA VAL A 66 1.13 6.46 -9.20
C VAL A 66 1.04 7.96 -8.95
N ARG A 67 1.15 8.79 -9.99
CA ARG A 67 1.03 10.25 -9.87
C ARG A 67 -0.36 10.67 -9.39
N ASP A 68 -1.41 10.05 -9.94
CA ASP A 68 -2.79 10.31 -9.54
C ASP A 68 -3.02 9.88 -8.08
N LEU A 69 -2.47 8.73 -7.68
CA LEU A 69 -2.53 8.27 -6.30
C LEU A 69 -1.91 9.28 -5.32
N TYR A 70 -0.75 9.85 -5.65
CA TYR A 70 -0.14 10.89 -4.82
C TYR A 70 -1.00 12.15 -4.73
N LYS A 71 -1.62 12.58 -5.84
CA LYS A 71 -2.52 13.73 -5.85
C LYS A 71 -3.73 13.51 -4.97
N VAL A 72 -4.45 12.41 -5.19
CA VAL A 72 -5.63 12.03 -4.40
C VAL A 72 -5.27 11.81 -2.93
N GLY A 73 -4.11 11.23 -2.63
CA GLY A 73 -3.63 11.04 -1.26
C GLY A 73 -3.38 12.36 -0.52
N ASN A 74 -2.85 13.38 -1.23
CA ASN A 74 -2.67 14.71 -0.65
C ASN A 74 -4.01 15.41 -0.41
N GLU A 75 -4.94 15.35 -1.36
CA GLU A 75 -6.29 15.90 -1.22
C GLU A 75 -7.02 15.25 -0.03
N LEU A 76 -6.92 13.92 0.12
CA LEU A 76 -7.51 13.22 1.26
C LEU A 76 -6.89 13.64 2.59
N LYS A 77 -5.58 13.87 2.63
CA LYS A 77 -4.88 14.33 3.83
C LYS A 77 -5.33 15.73 4.23
N GLU A 78 -5.45 16.64 3.27
CA GLU A 78 -5.93 18.00 3.47
C GLU A 78 -7.38 18.00 3.99
N LEU A 79 -8.27 17.28 3.31
CA LEU A 79 -9.68 17.17 3.72
C LEU A 79 -9.82 16.57 5.13
N ARG A 80 -9.00 15.55 5.46
CA ARG A 80 -8.97 14.97 6.80
C ARG A 80 -8.50 15.98 7.85
N SER A 81 -7.51 16.80 7.53
CA SER A 81 -7.03 17.85 8.43
C SER A 81 -8.12 18.88 8.68
N GLU A 82 -8.81 19.33 7.63
CA GLU A 82 -9.92 20.28 7.74
C GLU A 82 -11.07 19.71 8.59
N TYR A 83 -11.46 18.46 8.34
CA TYR A 83 -12.48 17.77 9.15
C TYR A 83 -12.10 17.70 10.63
N ILE A 84 -10.84 17.38 10.97
CA ILE A 84 -10.38 17.30 12.36
C ILE A 84 -10.47 18.68 13.02
N THR A 85 -10.02 19.73 12.34
CA THR A 85 -10.10 21.10 12.84
C THR A 85 -11.54 21.52 13.08
N LEU A 86 -12.41 21.35 12.08
CA LEU A 86 -13.82 21.74 12.19
C LEU A 86 -14.55 20.96 13.28
N LYS A 87 -14.27 19.66 13.41
CA LYS A 87 -14.81 18.83 14.48
C LYS A 87 -14.30 19.27 15.85
N SER A 88 -13.04 19.68 15.95
CA SER A 88 -12.47 20.22 17.19
C SER A 88 -13.19 21.51 17.60
N ASP A 89 -13.40 22.43 16.64
CA ASP A 89 -14.11 23.69 16.88
C ASP A 89 -15.57 23.45 17.29
N LEU A 90 -16.25 22.51 16.63
CA LEU A 90 -17.60 22.10 17.00
C LEU A 90 -17.61 21.53 18.42
N ASN A 91 -16.72 20.59 18.74
CA ASN A 91 -16.63 20.02 20.09
C ASN A 91 -16.35 21.09 21.13
N TYR A 92 -15.49 22.07 20.84
CA TYR A 92 -15.22 23.18 21.73
C TYR A 92 -16.49 24.00 22.00
N LYS A 93 -17.23 24.38 20.95
CA LYS A 93 -18.49 25.12 21.07
C LYS A 93 -19.60 24.31 21.73
N SER A 94 -19.63 23.01 21.53
CA SER A 94 -20.59 22.08 22.14
C SER A 94 -20.23 21.70 23.58
N LYS A 95 -19.11 22.19 24.14
CA LYS A 95 -18.80 21.96 25.57
C LYS A 95 -19.88 22.58 26.44
N GLN A 96 -20.32 21.83 27.45
CA GLN A 96 -21.33 22.27 28.42
C GLN A 96 -21.02 23.64 29.03
N SER A 97 -19.76 23.93 29.38
CA SER A 97 -19.35 25.24 29.90
C SER A 97 -19.44 26.37 28.88
N GLN A 98 -19.09 26.11 27.61
CA GLN A 98 -19.17 27.11 26.54
C GLN A 98 -20.63 27.38 26.16
N VAL A 99 -21.46 26.33 26.09
CA VAL A 99 -22.90 26.45 25.88
C VAL A 99 -23.54 27.20 27.05
N ALA A 100 -23.24 26.85 28.31
CA ALA A 100 -23.77 27.53 29.49
C ALA A 100 -23.45 29.03 29.48
N GLN A 101 -22.20 29.41 29.15
CA GLN A 101 -21.80 30.80 29.01
C GLN A 101 -22.52 31.51 27.85
N ALA A 102 -22.67 30.87 26.69
CA ALA A 102 -23.38 31.44 25.55
C ALA A 102 -24.89 31.62 25.82
N THR A 103 -25.50 30.72 26.60
CA THR A 103 -26.92 30.76 26.96
C THR A 103 -27.23 31.59 28.21
N GLU A 104 -26.22 32.08 28.92
CA GLU A 104 -26.39 32.94 30.10
C GLU A 104 -27.10 34.26 29.74
N ILE A 105 -26.83 34.79 28.55
CA ILE A 105 -27.49 35.98 27.99
C ILE A 105 -29.00 35.73 27.79
N LEU A 106 -29.38 34.47 27.57
CA LEU A 106 -30.78 34.03 27.41
C LEU A 106 -31.42 33.65 28.76
N GLY A 107 -30.70 33.79 29.88
CA GLY A 107 -31.19 33.48 31.23
C GLY A 107 -31.24 31.99 31.56
N ILE A 108 -30.69 31.12 30.71
CA ILE A 108 -30.68 29.66 30.91
C ILE A 108 -29.50 29.30 31.81
N LYS A 109 -29.77 28.54 32.89
CA LYS A 109 -28.76 28.12 33.88
C LYS A 109 -28.55 26.62 33.86
N GLU A 110 -27.30 26.22 34.03
CA GLU A 110 -26.91 24.82 34.15
C GLU A 110 -27.35 24.24 35.50
N SER A 111 -27.86 23.00 35.49
CA SER A 111 -28.17 22.28 36.73
C SER A 111 -26.89 21.76 37.36
N THR A 112 -26.43 22.40 38.43
CA THR A 112 -25.26 21.99 39.22
C THR A 112 -25.57 20.90 40.23
N ILE A 113 -26.85 20.59 40.43
CA ILE A 113 -27.32 19.61 41.39
C ILE A 113 -27.42 18.26 40.67
N PRO A 114 -26.78 17.18 41.18
CA PRO A 114 -26.95 15.86 40.61
C PRO A 114 -28.43 15.44 40.73
N PRO A 115 -28.98 14.73 39.72
CA PRO A 115 -30.36 14.26 39.77
C PRO A 115 -30.54 13.31 40.95
N THR A 116 -31.62 13.51 41.71
CA THR A 116 -31.93 12.65 42.86
C THR A 116 -32.35 11.27 42.36
N LYS A 117 -31.63 10.22 42.77
CA LYS A 117 -32.09 8.85 42.55
C LYS A 117 -33.29 8.60 43.46
N ILE A 118 -34.48 8.56 42.87
CA ILE A 118 -35.69 8.14 43.58
C ILE A 118 -35.57 6.63 43.81
N VAL A 119 -35.22 6.24 45.04
CA VAL A 119 -35.28 4.84 45.47
C VAL A 119 -36.61 4.67 46.18
N VAL A 120 -37.53 3.93 45.54
CA VAL A 120 -38.84 3.66 46.12
C VAL A 120 -38.74 2.37 46.93
N ASP A 121 -39.07 2.43 48.21
CA ASP A 121 -39.24 1.27 49.09
C ASP A 121 -40.62 0.63 48.81
N GLU A 122 -40.75 -0.69 48.97
CA GLU A 122 -42.02 -1.41 48.68
C GLU A 122 -43.21 -0.80 49.44
N ARG A 123 -42.98 -0.27 50.65
CA ARG A 123 -43.99 0.39 51.49
C ARG A 123 -44.49 1.72 50.91
N ASP A 124 -43.69 2.39 50.09
CA ASP A 124 -44.05 3.66 49.45
C ASP A 124 -44.66 3.44 48.05
N MET A 125 -44.35 2.32 47.39
CA MET A 125 -45.08 1.82 46.20
C MET A 125 -46.54 1.47 46.52
N GLU A 126 -46.80 0.84 47.66
CA GLU A 126 -48.16 0.46 48.09
C GLU A 126 -49.06 1.67 48.35
N LYS A 127 -48.52 2.77 48.89
CA LYS A 127 -49.28 4.02 49.15
C LYS A 127 -49.68 4.74 47.86
N ILE A 128 -48.83 4.72 46.84
CA ILE A 128 -49.13 5.37 45.55
C ILE A 128 -50.27 4.62 44.83
N ASN A 129 -50.36 3.31 45.01
CA ASN A 129 -51.41 2.48 44.42
C ASN A 129 -52.76 2.49 45.19
N GLN A 130 -52.80 3.00 46.42
CA GLN A 130 -54.05 3.10 47.21
C GLN A 130 -54.88 4.37 46.92
N PHE A 131 -54.36 5.33 46.15
CA PHE A 131 -55.07 6.56 45.77
C PHE A 131 -55.63 6.56 44.33
N ASN A 132 -55.58 5.42 43.64
CA ASN A 132 -56.35 5.13 42.42
C ASN A 132 -57.54 4.23 42.74
#